data_AF-A0A952Y532-F1
#
_entry.id   AF-A0A952Y532-F1
#
_cell.length_a   1.000
_cell.length_b   1.000
_cell.length_c   1.000
_cell.angle_alpha   90.00
_cell.angle_beta   90.00
_cell.angle_gamma   90.00
#
_symmetry.space_group_name_H-M   'P 1'
#
loop_
_entity.id
_entity.type
_entity.pdbx_description
1 polymer ?
#
loop_
_entity_poly.entity_id
_entity_poly.type
_entity_poly.pdbx_seq_one_letter_code
_entity_poly.pdbx_strand_id
1 'polypeptide(L)'
;MTGKLTVFALFAALFALANSGTAEACACCTNVGQRYVENTRLDSYRRDLIRELKFASDATLYIGEGDADEIKGIASPSDRYTLAVTQQKDRFVFTFRDGKKNEGTLTLVIPDAIAVFEVDTRDAAFKDQGLGPVLYKEWRLTAPFSGTGIFTAGNGGYQRITLIFQGRGRGCTDASHFGHWTISVHGPLGNYLLFGALEKK
;
A
#
# COMPACT_ATOMS: atom_id res chain seq x y z
N MET A 1 54.01 -14.59 42.26
CA MET A 1 53.74 -14.89 40.84
C MET A 1 52.35 -14.39 40.48
N THR A 2 52.20 -13.08 40.33
CA THR A 2 50.93 -12.34 40.24
C THR A 2 50.97 -11.44 39.02
N GLY A 3 51.27 -12.04 37.85
CA GLY A 3 51.49 -11.27 36.61
C GLY A 3 50.96 -11.94 35.34
N LYS A 4 50.31 -13.11 35.42
CA LYS A 4 49.80 -13.83 34.24
C LYS A 4 48.27 -13.79 34.09
N LEU A 5 47.53 -13.37 35.11
CA LEU A 5 46.06 -13.41 35.07
C LEU A 5 45.43 -12.16 34.44
N THR A 6 46.16 -11.05 34.36
CA THR A 6 45.60 -9.74 33.93
C THR A 6 45.57 -9.55 32.41
N VAL A 7 46.38 -10.29 31.65
CA VAL A 7 46.49 -10.12 30.18
C VAL A 7 45.38 -10.88 29.44
N PHE A 8 44.91 -12.01 29.99
CA PHE A 8 43.84 -12.81 29.36
C PHE A 8 42.45 -12.16 29.46
N ALA A 9 42.18 -11.40 30.53
CA ALA A 9 40.90 -10.72 30.70
C ALA A 9 40.72 -9.52 29.75
N LEU A 10 41.82 -8.86 29.35
CA LEU A 10 41.75 -7.73 28.41
C LEU A 10 41.47 -8.20 26.96
N PHE A 11 41.98 -9.35 26.55
CA PHE A 11 41.78 -9.86 25.19
C PHE A 11 40.36 -10.40 24.94
N ALA A 12 39.70 -10.95 25.96
CA ALA A 12 38.32 -11.44 25.83
C ALA A 12 37.29 -10.29 25.76
N ALA A 13 37.56 -9.16 26.43
CA ALA A 13 36.68 -7.98 26.39
C ALA A 13 36.75 -7.22 25.05
N LEU A 14 37.88 -7.29 24.34
CA LEU A 14 38.04 -6.67 23.02
C LEU A 14 37.35 -7.44 21.88
N PHE A 15 37.16 -8.76 22.01
CA PHE A 15 36.44 -9.56 21.00
C PHE A 15 34.92 -9.50 21.11
N ALA A 16 34.37 -9.20 22.31
CA ALA A 16 32.92 -9.11 22.51
C ALA A 16 32.30 -7.81 21.98
N LEU A 17 33.10 -6.76 21.73
CA LEU A 17 32.64 -5.47 21.20
C LEU A 17 32.67 -5.39 19.66
N ALA A 18 33.20 -6.39 18.97
CA ALA A 18 33.38 -6.35 17.52
C ALA A 18 32.19 -6.91 16.71
N ASN A 19 31.19 -7.51 17.35
CA ASN A 19 30.21 -8.36 16.64
C ASN A 19 28.72 -8.01 16.80
N SER A 20 28.38 -6.85 17.38
CA SER A 20 26.98 -6.54 17.72
C SER A 20 26.44 -5.25 17.09
N GLY A 21 26.60 -5.04 15.76
CA GLY A 21 26.01 -3.82 15.19
C GLY A 21 25.81 -3.64 13.68
N THR A 22 26.30 -4.49 12.77
CA THR A 22 26.33 -4.08 11.34
C THR A 22 25.79 -5.10 10.32
N ALA A 23 25.50 -6.34 10.70
CA ALA A 23 25.03 -7.35 9.73
C ALA A 23 23.55 -7.19 9.33
N GLU A 24 22.72 -6.60 10.19
CA GLU A 24 21.29 -6.37 9.92
C GLU A 24 21.04 -5.07 9.12
N ALA A 25 22.01 -4.16 9.06
CA ALA A 25 21.83 -2.84 8.45
C ALA A 25 21.76 -2.89 6.90
N CYS A 26 22.27 -3.95 6.27
CA CYS A 26 22.24 -4.11 4.81
C CYS A 26 21.10 -4.98 4.28
N ALA A 27 20.33 -5.66 5.13
CA ALA A 27 19.26 -6.55 4.67
C ALA A 27 18.13 -5.80 3.94
N CYS A 28 17.91 -4.53 4.30
CA CYS A 28 16.90 -3.66 3.70
C CYS A 28 17.50 -2.59 2.76
N CYS A 29 18.79 -2.68 2.42
CA CYS A 29 19.42 -1.76 1.48
C CYS A 29 18.85 -1.96 0.07
N THR A 30 18.94 -0.90 -0.72
CA THR A 30 18.46 -0.87 -2.10
C THR A 30 19.59 -0.47 -3.03
N ASN A 31 19.43 -0.73 -4.32
CA ASN A 31 20.43 -0.40 -5.33
C ASN A 31 19.88 0.57 -6.37
N VAL A 32 20.75 1.43 -6.91
CA VAL A 32 20.38 2.30 -8.03
C VAL A 32 19.95 1.45 -9.23
N GLY A 33 18.82 1.79 -9.83
CA GLY A 33 18.20 1.03 -10.91
C GLY A 33 17.46 -0.23 -10.46
N GLN A 34 17.34 -0.49 -9.16
CA GLN A 34 16.57 -1.63 -8.64
C GLN A 34 15.13 -1.58 -9.12
N ARG A 35 14.65 -2.72 -9.62
CA ARG A 35 13.28 -2.89 -10.09
C ARG A 35 12.82 -4.30 -9.77
N TYR A 36 11.77 -4.40 -8.98
CA TYR A 36 11.08 -5.64 -8.69
C TYR A 36 9.62 -5.47 -9.08
N VAL A 37 9.14 -6.34 -9.98
CA VAL A 37 7.76 -6.36 -10.44
C VAL A 37 7.34 -7.82 -10.53
N GLU A 38 6.37 -8.21 -9.71
CA GLU A 38 5.93 -9.60 -9.63
C GLU A 38 4.44 -9.71 -9.37
N ASN A 39 3.80 -10.70 -9.99
CA ASN A 39 2.51 -11.22 -9.52
C ASN A 39 2.79 -12.40 -8.61
N THR A 40 2.52 -12.26 -7.33
CA THR A 40 2.92 -13.25 -6.32
C THR A 40 1.78 -13.58 -5.38
N ARG A 41 1.92 -14.68 -4.62
CA ARG A 41 0.91 -15.07 -3.64
C ARG A 41 0.81 -14.01 -2.55
N LEU A 42 -0.42 -13.70 -2.15
CA LEU A 42 -0.66 -12.90 -0.95
C LEU A 42 -0.47 -13.78 0.29
N ASP A 43 0.79 -13.86 0.73
CA ASP A 43 1.24 -14.57 1.93
C ASP A 43 0.77 -13.91 3.24
N SER A 44 1.04 -14.57 4.38
CA SER A 44 0.63 -14.06 5.70
C SER A 44 1.27 -12.72 6.02
N TYR A 45 2.56 -12.55 5.75
CA TYR A 45 3.29 -11.32 6.05
C TYR A 45 2.65 -10.11 5.36
N ARG A 46 2.35 -10.20 4.06
CA ARG A 46 1.69 -9.13 3.31
C ARG A 46 0.25 -8.89 3.77
N ARG A 47 -0.47 -9.95 4.14
CA ARG A 47 -1.81 -9.81 4.74
C ARG A 47 -1.74 -9.06 6.06
N ASP A 48 -0.71 -9.28 6.86
CA ASP A 48 -0.55 -8.64 8.16
C ASP A 48 -0.29 -7.15 7.98
N LEU A 49 0.63 -6.78 7.08
CA LEU A 49 0.87 -5.39 6.71
C LEU A 49 -0.38 -4.69 6.18
N ILE A 50 -1.17 -5.36 5.33
CA ILE A 50 -2.44 -4.82 4.81
C ILE A 50 -3.47 -4.60 5.94
N ARG A 51 -3.47 -5.39 7.01
CA ARG A 51 -4.36 -5.21 8.17
C ARG A 51 -3.97 -4.06 9.08
N GLU A 52 -2.72 -3.62 8.98
CA GLU A 52 -2.22 -2.48 9.73
C GLU A 52 -2.56 -1.14 9.10
N LEU A 53 -2.87 -1.11 7.80
CA LEU A 53 -3.21 0.10 7.08
C LEU A 53 -4.53 0.69 7.59
N LYS A 54 -4.53 2.00 7.83
CA LYS A 54 -5.72 2.77 8.21
C LYS A 54 -6.01 3.81 7.14
N PHE A 55 -7.28 3.96 6.80
CA PHE A 55 -7.74 4.85 5.74
C PHE A 55 -8.19 6.16 6.36
N ALA A 56 -7.73 7.28 5.82
CA ALA A 56 -8.29 8.58 6.18
C ALA A 56 -9.77 8.64 5.77
N SER A 57 -10.53 9.51 6.44
CA SER A 57 -11.99 9.63 6.24
C SER A 57 -12.40 10.37 4.97
N ASP A 58 -11.45 10.86 4.17
CA ASP A 58 -11.72 11.62 2.95
C ASP A 58 -11.33 10.79 1.71
N ALA A 59 -12.24 10.76 0.74
CA ALA A 59 -12.00 10.19 -0.58
C ALA A 59 -12.40 11.18 -1.68
N THR A 60 -11.64 11.17 -2.77
CA THR A 60 -11.83 12.05 -3.92
C THR A 60 -12.06 11.22 -5.18
N LEU A 61 -13.02 11.63 -6.01
CA LEU A 61 -13.23 11.11 -7.36
C LEU A 61 -12.29 11.81 -8.32
N TYR A 62 -11.57 11.03 -9.12
CA TYR A 62 -10.84 11.57 -10.25
C TYR A 62 -11.79 11.82 -11.42
N ILE A 63 -11.91 13.08 -11.85
CA ILE A 63 -12.83 13.52 -12.90
C ILE A 63 -12.10 13.81 -14.24
N GLY A 64 -10.78 14.00 -14.21
CA GLY A 64 -10.00 14.33 -15.41
C GLY A 64 -10.39 15.70 -15.97
N GLU A 65 -10.31 15.85 -17.30
CA GLU A 65 -10.66 17.08 -18.04
C GLU A 65 -12.16 17.15 -18.41
N GLY A 66 -12.93 16.11 -18.09
CA GLY A 66 -14.37 16.03 -18.38
C GLY A 66 -15.23 16.50 -17.21
N ASP A 67 -16.55 16.35 -17.35
CA ASP A 67 -17.50 16.65 -16.27
C ASP A 67 -17.79 15.42 -15.40
N ALA A 68 -18.12 15.65 -14.13
CA ALA A 68 -18.45 14.58 -13.19
C ALA A 68 -19.61 13.70 -13.68
N ASP A 69 -20.58 14.28 -14.38
CA ASP A 69 -21.76 13.58 -14.91
C ASP A 69 -21.42 12.57 -16.03
N GLU A 70 -20.21 12.63 -16.60
CA GLU A 70 -19.73 11.65 -17.59
C GLU A 70 -19.19 10.37 -16.93
N ILE A 71 -19.05 10.35 -15.59
CA ILE A 71 -18.52 9.22 -14.85
C ILE A 71 -19.53 8.07 -14.83
N LYS A 72 -19.20 7.02 -15.59
CA LYS A 72 -19.99 5.79 -15.65
C LYS A 72 -19.84 4.97 -14.38
N GLY A 73 -20.96 4.48 -13.85
CA GLY A 73 -20.99 3.54 -12.73
C GLY A 73 -21.33 4.16 -11.38
N ILE A 74 -21.62 5.47 -11.34
CA ILE A 74 -22.05 6.21 -10.14
C ILE A 74 -23.29 7.04 -10.50
N ALA A 75 -24.41 6.85 -9.79
CA ALA A 75 -25.70 7.43 -10.15
C ALA A 75 -25.78 8.97 -10.02
N SER A 76 -24.96 9.56 -9.16
CA SER A 76 -24.83 11.01 -8.97
C SER A 76 -23.42 11.30 -8.44
N PRO A 77 -22.42 11.36 -9.34
CA PRO A 77 -21.03 11.53 -8.96
C PRO A 77 -20.80 12.82 -8.17
N SER A 78 -19.99 12.72 -7.11
CA SER A 78 -19.49 13.84 -6.32
C SER A 78 -17.96 13.83 -6.35
N ASP A 79 -17.34 14.99 -6.41
CA ASP A 79 -15.89 15.14 -6.38
C ASP A 79 -15.28 14.61 -5.09
N ARG A 80 -16.04 14.70 -3.98
CA ARG A 80 -15.61 14.30 -2.64
C ARG A 80 -16.64 13.43 -1.94
N TYR A 81 -16.13 12.51 -1.13
CA TYR A 81 -16.91 11.65 -0.27
C TYR A 81 -16.29 11.57 1.11
N THR A 82 -17.15 11.46 2.13
CA THR A 82 -16.73 10.86 3.40
C THR A 82 -16.61 9.36 3.21
N LEU A 83 -15.48 8.81 3.62
CA LEU A 83 -15.12 7.40 3.54
C LEU A 83 -15.18 6.76 4.93
N ALA A 84 -15.84 5.60 5.01
CA ALA A 84 -15.66 4.64 6.08
C ALA A 84 -15.18 3.32 5.50
N VAL A 85 -14.21 2.67 6.14
CA VAL A 85 -13.66 1.38 5.69
C VAL A 85 -13.84 0.34 6.78
N THR A 86 -14.55 -0.73 6.47
CA THR A 86 -14.61 -1.93 7.29
C THR A 86 -13.68 -2.97 6.70
N GLN A 87 -12.61 -3.28 7.42
CA GLN A 87 -11.70 -4.36 7.06
C GLN A 87 -12.08 -5.64 7.79
N GLN A 88 -12.41 -6.68 7.03
CA GLN A 88 -12.69 -8.02 7.53
C GLN A 88 -11.55 -8.96 7.15
N LYS A 89 -11.63 -10.23 7.57
CA LYS A 89 -10.59 -11.23 7.31
C LYS A 89 -10.35 -11.48 5.82
N ASP A 90 -11.41 -11.47 5.01
CA ASP A 90 -11.41 -11.86 3.61
C ASP A 90 -11.80 -10.73 2.65
N ARG A 91 -12.16 -9.54 3.15
CA ARG A 91 -12.65 -8.45 2.33
C ARG A 91 -12.46 -7.06 2.95
N PHE A 92 -12.49 -6.07 2.07
CA PHE A 92 -12.71 -4.67 2.40
C PHE A 92 -14.12 -4.26 1.97
N VAL A 93 -14.79 -3.51 2.83
CA VAL A 93 -16.04 -2.81 2.49
C VAL A 93 -15.77 -1.31 2.63
N PHE A 94 -15.79 -0.61 1.52
CA PHE A 94 -15.63 0.83 1.44
C PHE A 94 -17.01 1.47 1.32
N THR A 95 -17.38 2.29 2.29
CA THR A 95 -18.64 3.03 2.29
C THR A 95 -18.35 4.49 1.95
N PHE A 96 -18.93 4.97 0.86
CA PHE A 96 -18.77 6.33 0.38
C PHE A 96 -20.07 7.09 0.58
N ARG A 97 -19.97 8.27 1.19
CA ARG A 97 -21.11 9.16 1.42
C ARG A 97 -20.84 10.53 0.81
N ASP A 98 -21.74 11.00 -0.04
CA ASP A 98 -21.65 12.33 -0.65
C ASP A 98 -22.16 13.45 0.30
N GLY A 99 -22.00 14.71 -0.10
CA GLY A 99 -22.49 15.86 0.68
C GLY A 99 -24.02 15.92 0.82
N LYS A 100 -24.78 15.19 -0.01
CA LYS A 100 -26.23 15.06 0.04
C LYS A 100 -26.67 13.86 0.89
N LYS A 101 -25.72 13.15 1.52
CA LYS A 101 -25.91 11.93 2.32
C LYS A 101 -26.39 10.71 1.53
N ASN A 102 -26.27 10.72 0.20
CA ASN A 102 -26.40 9.49 -0.57
C ASN A 102 -25.19 8.61 -0.27
N GLU A 103 -25.43 7.30 -0.19
CA GLU A 103 -24.43 6.33 0.21
C GLU A 103 -24.36 5.17 -0.77
N GLY A 104 -23.16 4.64 -0.97
CA GLY A 104 -22.97 3.35 -1.62
C GLY A 104 -21.72 2.66 -1.12
N THR A 105 -21.66 1.36 -1.39
CA THR A 105 -20.51 0.57 -0.98
C THR A 105 -19.81 -0.08 -2.16
N LEU A 106 -18.49 -0.19 -2.05
CA LEU A 106 -17.66 -1.02 -2.90
C LEU A 106 -17.05 -2.11 -2.02
N THR A 107 -17.24 -3.37 -2.43
CA THR A 107 -16.66 -4.51 -1.74
C THR A 107 -15.55 -5.11 -2.58
N LEU A 108 -14.38 -5.29 -1.95
CA LEU A 108 -13.25 -6.02 -2.52
C LEU A 108 -12.99 -7.25 -1.68
N VAL A 109 -13.21 -8.44 -2.26
CA VAL A 109 -12.71 -9.69 -1.66
C VAL A 109 -11.20 -9.73 -1.85
N ILE A 110 -10.46 -9.95 -0.77
CA ILE A 110 -9.00 -10.00 -0.77
C ILE A 110 -8.56 -11.20 -1.64
N PRO A 111 -7.83 -10.98 -2.74
CA PRO A 111 -7.41 -12.06 -3.63
C PRO A 111 -6.30 -12.91 -3.01
N ASP A 112 -6.08 -14.10 -3.57
CA ASP A 112 -4.97 -14.97 -3.17
C ASP A 112 -3.61 -14.56 -3.78
N ALA A 113 -3.62 -13.67 -4.76
CA ALA A 113 -2.45 -13.13 -5.41
C ALA A 113 -2.53 -11.60 -5.53
N ILE A 114 -1.36 -10.94 -5.51
CA ILE A 114 -1.23 -9.50 -5.68
C ILE A 114 -0.15 -9.19 -6.72
N ALA A 115 -0.27 -8.02 -7.35
CA ALA A 115 0.84 -7.43 -8.08
C ALA A 115 1.65 -6.52 -7.15
N VAL A 116 2.97 -6.69 -7.15
CA VAL A 116 3.92 -5.92 -6.36
C VAL A 116 4.86 -5.18 -7.28
N PHE A 117 5.04 -3.88 -7.04
CA PHE A 117 6.02 -3.05 -7.71
C PHE A 117 6.90 -2.38 -6.67
N GLU A 118 8.21 -2.54 -6.79
CA GLU A 118 9.21 -1.84 -6.01
C GLU A 118 10.30 -1.32 -6.95
N VAL A 119 10.31 0.00 -7.18
CA VAL A 119 11.03 0.59 -8.30
C VAL A 119 11.83 1.80 -7.84
N ASP A 120 13.13 1.81 -8.13
CA ASP A 120 13.92 3.02 -8.09
C ASP A 120 13.51 3.91 -9.27
N THR A 121 12.80 5.00 -8.97
CA THR A 121 12.36 5.99 -9.96
C THR A 121 13.44 7.01 -10.28
N ARG A 122 14.63 6.91 -9.69
CA ARG A 122 15.75 7.87 -9.83
C ARG A 122 15.34 9.29 -9.45
N ASP A 123 14.48 9.39 -8.45
CA ASP A 123 13.92 10.65 -7.99
C ASP A 123 14.97 11.45 -7.20
N ALA A 124 15.41 12.56 -7.77
CA ALA A 124 16.47 13.40 -7.21
C ALA A 124 16.12 14.02 -5.85
N ALA A 125 14.84 14.02 -5.45
CA ALA A 125 14.42 14.48 -4.14
C ALA A 125 14.91 13.56 -3.00
N PHE A 126 15.18 12.28 -3.29
CA PHE A 126 15.61 11.30 -2.29
C PHE A 126 17.11 11.04 -2.41
N LYS A 127 17.91 11.80 -1.64
CA LYS A 127 19.36 11.59 -1.56
C LYS A 127 19.67 10.22 -0.97
N ASP A 128 20.64 9.52 -1.56
CA ASP A 128 21.20 8.33 -0.95
C ASP A 128 21.97 8.71 0.33
N GLN A 129 21.63 8.05 1.43
CA GLN A 129 22.23 8.23 2.75
C GLN A 129 23.14 7.06 3.13
N GLY A 130 23.65 6.32 2.14
CA GLY A 130 24.45 5.11 2.33
C GLY A 130 23.62 3.82 2.46
N LEU A 131 22.31 3.90 2.19
CA LEU A 131 21.35 2.78 2.27
C LEU A 131 20.69 2.49 0.92
N GLY A 132 21.11 3.18 -0.15
CA GLY A 132 20.53 3.10 -1.49
C GLY A 132 19.39 4.09 -1.76
N PRO A 133 18.75 4.02 -2.94
CA PRO A 133 17.61 4.87 -3.28
C PRO A 133 16.31 4.48 -2.55
N VAL A 134 15.43 5.45 -2.31
CA VAL A 134 14.07 5.16 -1.85
C VAL A 134 13.22 4.67 -3.01
N LEU A 135 12.65 3.47 -2.90
CA LEU A 135 11.84 2.86 -3.95
C LEU A 135 10.41 3.41 -3.90
N TYR A 136 9.83 3.65 -5.08
CA TYR A 136 8.39 3.61 -5.25
C TYR A 136 7.87 2.22 -4.92
N LYS A 137 6.88 2.14 -4.04
CA LYS A 137 6.23 0.88 -3.67
C LYS A 137 4.76 0.94 -4.03
N GLU A 138 4.27 -0.12 -4.67
CA GLU A 138 2.86 -0.25 -5.03
C GLU A 138 2.40 -1.71 -4.92
N TRP A 139 1.30 -1.93 -4.22
CA TRP A 139 0.62 -3.23 -4.16
C TRP A 139 -0.78 -3.12 -4.76
N ARG A 140 -1.11 -4.00 -5.70
CA ARG A 140 -2.43 -4.05 -6.34
C ARG A 140 -3.17 -5.33 -5.98
N LEU A 141 -4.33 -5.17 -5.37
CA LEU A 141 -5.29 -6.23 -5.09
C LEU A 141 -6.42 -6.12 -6.10
N THR A 142 -6.58 -7.11 -6.98
CA THR A 142 -7.62 -7.08 -8.03
C THR A 142 -8.64 -8.17 -7.80
N ALA A 143 -9.92 -7.81 -7.72
CA ALA A 143 -11.03 -8.73 -7.47
C ALA A 143 -12.22 -8.47 -8.42
N PRO A 144 -13.17 -9.41 -8.53
CA PRO A 144 -14.43 -9.14 -9.20
C PRO A 144 -15.16 -7.98 -8.50
N PHE A 145 -15.77 -7.09 -9.29
CA PHE A 145 -16.45 -5.92 -8.76
C PHE A 145 -17.77 -6.27 -8.04
N SER A 146 -18.00 -5.62 -6.90
CA SER A 146 -19.25 -5.66 -6.14
C SER A 146 -19.57 -4.26 -5.62
N GLY A 147 -20.60 -3.63 -6.17
CA GLY A 147 -21.07 -2.29 -5.80
C GLY A 147 -22.54 -2.28 -5.35
N THR A 148 -22.91 -1.34 -4.47
CA THR A 148 -24.30 -1.09 -4.06
C THR A 148 -24.56 0.42 -3.84
N GLY A 149 -25.83 0.80 -3.71
CA GLY A 149 -26.22 2.19 -3.42
C GLY A 149 -25.96 3.12 -4.60
N ILE A 150 -25.18 4.19 -4.39
CA ILE A 150 -24.79 5.11 -5.48
C ILE A 150 -23.98 4.44 -6.59
N PHE A 151 -23.33 3.31 -6.31
CA PHE A 151 -22.57 2.56 -7.32
C PHE A 151 -23.47 1.60 -8.07
N THR A 152 -23.22 1.43 -9.37
CA THR A 152 -23.90 0.41 -10.16
C THR A 152 -23.75 -0.95 -9.51
N ALA A 153 -24.86 -1.67 -9.37
CA ALA A 153 -24.85 -3.02 -8.85
C ALA A 153 -24.05 -3.94 -9.78
N GLY A 154 -23.20 -4.77 -9.19
CA GLY A 154 -22.42 -5.75 -9.94
C GLY A 154 -22.09 -6.96 -9.08
N ASN A 155 -22.00 -8.11 -9.71
CA ASN A 155 -21.74 -9.40 -9.09
C ASN A 155 -20.57 -10.13 -9.77
N GLY A 156 -19.55 -9.40 -10.23
CA GLY A 156 -18.29 -9.98 -10.66
C GLY A 156 -18.19 -10.50 -12.11
N GLY A 157 -18.99 -9.97 -13.05
CA GLY A 157 -18.81 -10.20 -14.50
C GLY A 157 -17.50 -9.59 -15.05
N TYR A 158 -17.52 -9.02 -16.26
CA TYR A 158 -16.34 -8.34 -16.87
C TYR A 158 -15.89 -7.05 -16.16
N GLN A 159 -16.45 -6.75 -14.99
CA GLN A 159 -16.13 -5.58 -14.19
C GLN A 159 -15.12 -5.95 -13.11
N ARG A 160 -14.01 -5.21 -13.04
CA ARG A 160 -12.94 -5.42 -12.05
C ARG A 160 -12.88 -4.24 -11.10
N ILE A 161 -12.57 -4.54 -9.84
CA ILE A 161 -12.15 -3.56 -8.83
C ILE A 161 -10.69 -3.85 -8.46
N THR A 162 -9.87 -2.81 -8.45
CA THR A 162 -8.47 -2.86 -8.03
C THR A 162 -8.25 -1.89 -6.89
N LEU A 163 -7.85 -2.38 -5.74
CA LEU A 163 -7.32 -1.55 -4.65
C LEU A 163 -5.80 -1.49 -4.80
N ILE A 164 -5.28 -0.27 -4.88
CA ILE A 164 -3.88 0.04 -5.07
C ILE A 164 -3.40 0.76 -3.82
N PHE A 165 -2.43 0.18 -3.12
CA PHE A 165 -1.69 0.87 -2.07
C PHE A 165 -0.39 1.39 -2.66
N GLN A 166 -0.05 2.65 -2.40
CA GLN A 166 1.14 3.27 -2.98
C GLN A 166 1.88 4.16 -1.98
N GLY A 167 3.20 4.21 -2.13
CA GLY A 167 4.06 5.03 -1.32
C GLY A 167 5.54 4.81 -1.62
N ARG A 168 6.37 4.92 -0.59
CA ARG A 168 7.82 4.99 -0.70
C ARG A 168 8.49 4.24 0.46
N GLY A 169 9.53 3.48 0.18
CA GLY A 169 10.27 2.74 1.21
C GLY A 169 11.58 2.13 0.71
N ARG A 170 12.32 1.46 1.60
CA ARG A 170 13.56 0.74 1.25
C ARG A 170 13.31 -0.74 0.97
N GLY A 171 14.34 -1.59 0.97
CA GLY A 171 14.25 -2.98 0.51
C GLY A 171 13.22 -3.80 1.27
N CYS A 172 13.20 -3.69 2.60
CA CYS A 172 12.15 -4.29 3.41
C CYS A 172 10.86 -3.47 3.30
N THR A 173 9.72 -4.14 3.17
CA THR A 173 8.42 -3.46 3.13
C THR A 173 7.83 -3.34 4.53
N ASP A 174 7.13 -2.24 4.78
CA ASP A 174 6.47 -1.96 6.05
C ASP A 174 5.15 -1.23 5.75
N ALA A 175 4.17 -1.33 6.65
CA ALA A 175 2.89 -0.68 6.48
C ALA A 175 3.03 0.86 6.35
N SER A 176 3.98 1.45 7.10
CA SER A 176 4.26 2.90 7.07
C SER A 176 4.85 3.38 5.73
N HIS A 177 5.33 2.48 4.87
CA HIS A 177 5.80 2.85 3.54
C HIS A 177 4.64 3.24 2.60
N PHE A 178 3.41 2.84 2.89
CA PHE A 178 2.24 3.20 2.11
C PHE A 178 1.58 4.45 2.69
N GLY A 179 1.39 5.47 1.86
CA GLY A 179 0.78 6.74 2.28
C GLY A 179 -0.53 7.07 1.59
N HIS A 180 -0.83 6.39 0.48
CA HIS A 180 -2.01 6.67 -0.34
C HIS A 180 -2.63 5.38 -0.83
N TRP A 181 -3.90 5.47 -1.19
CA TRP A 181 -4.63 4.39 -1.82
C TRP A 181 -5.41 4.91 -3.04
N THR A 182 -5.68 4.01 -3.98
CA THR A 182 -6.57 4.24 -5.11
C THR A 182 -7.43 3.01 -5.33
N ILE A 183 -8.74 3.22 -5.52
CA ILE A 183 -9.64 2.21 -6.05
C ILE A 183 -9.88 2.53 -7.51
N SER A 184 -9.52 1.60 -8.38
CA SER A 184 -9.85 1.62 -9.80
C SER A 184 -10.96 0.63 -10.07
N VAL A 185 -12.05 1.14 -10.63
CA VAL A 185 -13.14 0.34 -11.16
C VAL A 185 -13.09 0.46 -12.67
N HIS A 186 -12.90 -0.66 -13.36
CA HIS A 186 -12.75 -0.68 -14.82
C HIS A 186 -13.57 -1.81 -15.44
N GLY A 187 -14.35 -1.46 -16.46
CA GLY A 187 -15.21 -2.37 -17.20
C GLY A 187 -16.46 -1.68 -17.75
N PRO A 188 -17.41 -2.46 -18.32
CA PRO A 188 -18.59 -1.92 -18.99
C PRO A 188 -19.62 -1.28 -18.05
N LEU A 189 -19.62 -1.67 -16.77
CA LEU A 189 -20.57 -1.16 -15.76
C LEU A 189 -20.04 0.07 -15.02
N GLY A 190 -18.75 0.34 -15.09
CA GLY A 190 -18.15 1.51 -14.46
C GLY A 190 -16.70 1.70 -14.86
N ASN A 191 -16.30 2.96 -15.01
CA ASN A 191 -14.91 3.33 -15.29
C ASN A 191 -14.56 4.60 -14.52
N TYR A 192 -14.00 4.43 -13.33
CA TYR A 192 -13.68 5.55 -12.43
C TYR A 192 -12.54 5.20 -11.47
N LEU A 193 -11.96 6.25 -10.91
CA LEU A 193 -10.90 6.18 -9.91
C LEU A 193 -11.31 6.98 -8.69
N LEU A 194 -11.28 6.33 -7.52
CA LEU A 194 -11.42 6.98 -6.22
C LEU A 194 -10.06 6.91 -5.52
N PHE A 195 -9.65 7.96 -4.83
CA PHE A 195 -8.35 7.97 -4.14
C PHE A 195 -8.41 8.73 -2.83
N GLY A 196 -7.43 8.47 -1.97
CA GLY A 196 -7.30 9.14 -0.68
C GLY A 196 -5.98 8.82 0.00
N ALA A 197 -5.83 9.34 1.21
CA ALA A 197 -4.67 9.09 2.05
C ALA A 197 -4.87 7.86 2.95
N LEU A 198 -3.74 7.25 3.33
CA LEU A 198 -3.66 6.37 4.48
C LEU A 198 -3.20 7.19 5.70
N GLU A 199 -3.70 6.85 6.88
CA GLU A 199 -3.25 7.49 8.11
C GLU A 199 -1.81 7.05 8.41
N LYS A 200 -0.97 8.02 8.79
CA LYS A 200 0.36 7.71 9.31
C LYS A 200 0.20 7.20 10.73
N LYS A 201 0.83 6.05 11.02
CA LYS A 201 1.06 5.60 12.40
C LYS A 201 2.01 6.54 13.11
#